data_AF-A0A285NYM1-F1
#
_entry.id   AF-A0A285NYM1-F1
#
_cell.length_a   1.000
_cell.length_b   1.000
_cell.length_c   1.000
_cell.angle_alpha   90.00
_cell.angle_beta   90.00
_cell.angle_gamma   90.00
#
_symmetry.space_group_name_H-M   'P 1'
#
loop_
_entity.id
_entity.type
_entity.pdbx_description
1 polymer ?
#
loop_
_entity_poly.entity_id
_entity_poly.type
_entity_poly.pdbx_seq_one_letter_code
_entity_poly.pdbx_strand_id
1 'polypeptide(L)'
;MEHQEQVTRANNNQLGIMDWVWTLLLLVLPVVNIVMLIIWAVDRMNPRRNFAIAYFIIMGVGFVLGILLAIVFTIIGISLIPDTDPTYSTTYTY
;
A
#
# COMPACT_ATOMS: atom_id res chain seq x y z
N MET A 1 -11.29 6.51 44.17
CA MET A 1 -9.88 6.67 43.75
C MET A 1 -9.56 5.74 42.57
N GLU A 2 -10.01 4.48 42.58
CA GLU A 2 -9.84 3.51 41.47
C GLU A 2 -10.42 3.96 40.11
N HIS A 3 -11.57 4.64 40.08
CA HIS A 3 -12.15 5.14 38.84
C HIS A 3 -11.29 6.23 38.16
N GLN A 4 -10.48 7.00 38.89
CA GLN A 4 -9.64 8.04 38.29
C GLN A 4 -8.35 7.48 37.70
N GLU A 5 -7.83 6.39 38.25
CA GLU A 5 -6.67 5.68 37.69
C GLU A 5 -7.01 4.97 36.38
N GLN A 6 -8.20 4.39 36.27
CA GLN A 6 -8.66 3.75 35.03
C GLN A 6 -8.86 4.75 33.89
N VAL A 7 -9.42 5.93 34.16
CA VAL A 7 -9.60 6.99 33.15
C VAL A 7 -8.25 7.50 32.66
N THR A 8 -7.26 7.61 33.55
CA THR A 8 -5.89 7.98 33.16
C THR A 8 -5.24 6.89 32.30
N ARG A 9 -5.36 5.61 32.67
CA ARG A 9 -4.82 4.47 31.88
C ARG A 9 -5.47 4.35 30.49
N ALA A 10 -6.77 4.61 30.39
CA ALA A 10 -7.50 4.61 29.12
C ALA A 10 -7.04 5.76 28.19
N ASN A 11 -6.79 6.94 28.75
CA ASN A 11 -6.28 8.10 28.01
C ASN A 11 -4.88 7.82 27.44
N ASN A 12 -4.00 7.15 28.21
CA ASN A 12 -2.64 6.81 27.78
C ASN A 12 -2.58 5.91 26.54
N ASN A 13 -3.64 5.13 26.26
CA ASN A 13 -3.72 4.25 25.09
C ASN A 13 -4.42 4.90 23.89
N GLN A 14 -4.98 6.10 24.05
CA GLN A 14 -5.64 6.83 22.97
C GLN A 14 -4.64 7.79 22.32
N LEU A 15 -4.24 7.49 21.08
CA LEU A 15 -3.32 8.32 20.31
C LEU A 15 -3.91 9.72 20.07
N GLY A 16 -3.14 10.75 20.39
CA GLY A 16 -3.49 12.13 20.08
C GLY A 16 -3.34 12.44 18.58
N ILE A 17 -3.93 13.54 18.13
CA ILE A 17 -3.80 13.98 16.72
C ILE A 17 -2.33 14.19 16.32
N MET A 18 -1.50 14.71 17.22
CA MET A 18 -0.07 14.92 16.97
C MET A 18 0.69 13.60 16.74
N ASP A 19 0.29 12.52 17.43
CA ASP A 19 0.88 11.20 17.24
C ASP A 19 0.55 10.60 15.87
N TRP A 20 -0.66 10.88 15.38
CA TRP A 20 -1.06 10.53 14.02
C TRP A 20 -0.32 11.33 12.97
N VAL A 21 -0.07 12.62 13.20
CA VAL A 21 0.76 13.45 12.30
C VAL A 21 2.16 12.86 12.15
N TRP A 22 2.81 12.47 13.25
CA TRP A 22 4.11 11.78 13.19
C TRP A 22 4.03 10.44 12.45
N THR A 23 2.95 9.69 12.66
CA THR A 23 2.70 8.43 11.95
C THR A 23 2.63 8.65 10.44
N LEU A 24 1.88 9.66 10.00
CA LEU A 24 1.75 10.01 8.59
C LEU A 24 3.08 10.50 7.99
N LEU A 25 3.85 11.29 8.74
CA LEU A 25 5.17 11.74 8.31
C LEU A 25 6.15 10.57 8.12
N LEU A 26 6.12 9.59 9.02
CA LEU A 26 6.91 8.36 8.90
C LEU A 26 6.51 7.52 7.69
N LEU A 27 5.22 7.49 7.32
CA LEU A 27 4.72 6.76 6.16
C LEU A 27 5.25 7.33 4.82
N VAL A 28 5.63 8.61 4.78
CA VAL A 28 6.21 9.24 3.58
C VAL A 28 7.59 8.65 3.25
N LEU A 29 8.32 8.18 4.26
CA LEU A 29 9.63 7.56 4.07
C LEU A 29 9.47 6.08 3.72
N PRO A 30 9.76 5.64 2.48
CA PRO A 30 9.36 4.31 1.99
C PRO A 30 9.96 3.15 2.79
N VAL A 31 11.23 3.25 3.20
CA VAL A 31 11.91 2.20 3.98
C VAL A 31 11.45 2.20 5.44
N VAL A 32 11.36 3.39 6.05
CA VAL A 32 10.98 3.54 7.46
C VAL A 32 9.52 3.14 7.68
N ASN A 33 8.64 3.47 6.73
CA ASN A 33 7.25 3.05 6.69
C ASN A 33 7.10 1.54 6.91
N ILE A 34 7.75 0.72 6.08
CA ILE A 34 7.63 -0.75 6.16
C ILE A 34 8.16 -1.27 7.49
N VAL A 35 9.34 -0.82 7.94
CA VAL A 35 9.94 -1.28 9.20
C VAL A 35 9.06 -0.93 10.41
N MET A 36 8.55 0.30 10.48
CA MET A 36 7.67 0.74 11.58
C MET A 36 6.35 -0.01 11.58
N LEU A 37 5.77 -0.29 10.42
CA LEU A 37 4.56 -1.12 10.32
C LEU A 37 4.80 -2.54 10.81
N ILE A 38 5.95 -3.17 10.50
CA ILE A 38 6.29 -4.50 11.03
C ILE A 38 6.37 -4.46 12.55
N ILE A 39 7.10 -3.48 13.11
CA ILE A 39 7.26 -3.33 14.56
C ILE A 39 5.89 -3.16 15.24
N TRP A 40 5.02 -2.29 14.71
CA TRP A 40 3.67 -2.08 15.26
C TRP A 40 2.73 -3.26 15.06
N ALA A 41 2.89 -4.05 13.99
CA ALA A 41 2.06 -5.23 13.75
C ALA A 41 2.40 -6.37 14.73
N VAL A 42 3.68 -6.52 15.08
CA VAL A 42 4.19 -7.56 15.98
C VAL A 42 3.88 -7.24 17.44
N ASP A 43 3.97 -5.98 17.85
CA ASP A 43 3.68 -5.58 19.22
C ASP A 43 2.18 -5.53 19.51
N ARG A 44 1.71 -6.42 20.39
CA ARG A 44 0.28 -6.56 20.75
C ARG A 44 -0.25 -5.45 21.65
N MET A 45 0.62 -4.72 22.35
CA MET A 45 0.21 -3.64 23.27
C MET A 45 0.10 -2.29 22.55
N ASN A 46 0.61 -2.21 21.32
CA ASN A 46 0.72 -0.96 20.58
C ASN A 46 -0.65 -0.52 20.02
N PRO A 47 -1.11 0.71 20.29
CA PRO A 47 -2.41 1.21 19.81
C PRO A 47 -2.46 1.36 18.27
N ARG A 48 -1.29 1.39 17.60
CA ARG A 48 -1.15 1.47 16.13
C ARG A 48 -1.20 0.10 15.43
N ARG A 49 -1.35 -1.01 16.18
CA ARG A 49 -1.28 -2.36 15.62
C ARG A 49 -2.33 -2.62 14.54
N ASN A 50 -3.60 -2.27 14.82
CA ASN A 50 -4.68 -2.51 13.87
C ASN A 50 -4.52 -1.67 12.59
N PHE A 51 -3.99 -0.45 12.72
CA PHE A 51 -3.62 0.38 11.57
C PHE A 51 -2.52 -0.29 10.75
N ALA A 52 -1.48 -0.79 11.40
CA ALA A 52 -0.37 -1.43 10.70
C ALA A 52 -0.80 -2.69 9.94
N ILE A 53 -1.63 -3.53 10.56
CA ILE A 53 -2.20 -4.73 9.93
C ILE A 53 -3.09 -4.36 8.75
N ALA A 54 -3.98 -3.37 8.91
CA ALA A 54 -4.85 -2.91 7.82
C ALA A 54 -4.02 -2.38 6.64
N TYR A 55 -2.94 -1.63 6.91
CA TYR A 55 -2.06 -1.12 5.87
C TYR A 55 -1.37 -2.23 5.09
N PHE A 56 -0.89 -3.29 5.74
CA PHE A 56 -0.33 -4.46 5.05
C PHE A 56 -1.34 -5.16 4.15
N ILE A 57 -2.58 -5.31 4.62
CA ILE A 57 -3.64 -5.92 3.82
C ILE A 57 -3.92 -5.05 2.59
N ILE A 58 -4.05 -3.73 2.76
CA ILE A 58 -4.29 -2.79 1.65
C ILE A 58 -3.12 -2.80 0.67
N MET A 59 -1.87 -2.82 1.16
CA MET A 59 -0.69 -2.93 0.29
C MET A 59 -0.69 -4.24 -0.49
N GLY A 60 -0.95 -5.37 0.17
CA GLY A 60 -1.00 -6.68 -0.48
C GLY A 60 -2.11 -6.77 -1.54
N VAL A 61 -3.30 -6.29 -1.22
CA VAL A 61 -4.43 -6.23 -2.17
C VAL A 61 -4.10 -5.28 -3.32
N GLY A 62 -3.57 -4.09 -3.03
CA GLY A 62 -3.17 -3.12 -4.03
C GLY A 62 -2.08 -3.65 -4.97
N PHE A 63 -1.13 -4.42 -4.44
CA PHE A 63 -0.10 -5.07 -5.23
C PHE A 63 -0.67 -6.12 -6.18
N VAL A 64 -1.56 -6.99 -5.68
CA VAL A 64 -2.24 -8.00 -6.50
C VAL A 64 -3.10 -7.34 -7.58
N LEU A 65 -3.92 -6.35 -7.22
CA LEU A 65 -4.73 -5.59 -8.18
C LEU A 65 -3.86 -4.86 -9.22
N GLY A 66 -2.74 -4.28 -8.80
CA GLY A 66 -1.78 -3.60 -9.67
C GLY A 66 -1.18 -4.55 -10.71
N ILE A 67 -0.81 -5.77 -10.32
CA ILE A 67 -0.35 -6.80 -11.25
C ILE A 67 -1.44 -7.18 -12.26
N LEU A 68 -2.66 -7.42 -11.78
CA LEU A 68 -3.78 -7.78 -12.65
C LEU A 68 -4.06 -6.68 -13.69
N LEU A 69 -4.08 -5.42 -13.26
CA LEU A 69 -4.23 -4.28 -14.16
C LEU A 69 -3.07 -4.18 -15.14
N ALA A 70 -1.83 -4.33 -14.68
CA ALA A 70 -0.65 -4.30 -15.55
C ALA A 70 -0.75 -5.35 -16.67
N ILE A 71 -1.16 -6.58 -16.35
CA ILE A 71 -1.39 -7.64 -17.34
C ILE A 71 -2.44 -7.20 -18.37
N VAL A 72 -3.60 -6.72 -17.92
CA VAL A 72 -4.67 -6.27 -18.82
C VAL A 72 -4.19 -5.14 -19.74
N PHE A 73 -3.50 -4.13 -19.18
CA PHE A 73 -2.95 -3.02 -19.96
C PHE A 73 -1.86 -3.47 -20.94
N THR A 74 -1.00 -4.43 -20.58
CA THR A 74 0.01 -4.97 -21.51
C THR A 74 -0.62 -5.71 -22.68
N ILE A 75 -1.64 -6.54 -22.44
CA ILE A 75 -2.35 -7.26 -23.51
C ILE A 75 -2.98 -6.25 -24.48
N ILE A 76 -3.73 -5.28 -23.95
CA ILE A 76 -4.36 -4.24 -24.77
C ILE A 76 -3.29 -3.42 -25.51
N GLY A 77 -2.22 -3.02 -24.82
CA GLY A 77 -1.14 -2.23 -25.42
C GLY A 77 -0.46 -2.94 -26.59
N ILE A 78 -0.19 -4.24 -26.46
CA ILE A 78 0.40 -5.06 -27.53
C ILE A 78 -0.59 -5.19 -28.70
N SER A 79 -1.88 -5.39 -28.44
CA SER A 79 -2.91 -5.48 -29.51
C SER A 79 -3.11 -4.19 -30.30
N LEU A 80 -2.69 -3.04 -29.76
CA LEU A 80 -2.76 -1.74 -30.44
C LEU A 80 -1.50 -1.43 -31.25
N ILE A 81 -0.43 -2.22 -31.11
CA ILE A 81 0.74 -2.10 -31.98
C ILE A 81 0.35 -2.69 -33.35
N PRO A 82 0.30 -1.88 -34.42
CA PRO A 82 0.02 -2.42 -35.75
C PRO A 82 1.12 -3.41 -36.13
N ASP A 83 0.75 -4.51 -36.77
CA ASP A 83 1.70 -5.53 -37.24
C ASP A 83 2.77 -4.86 -38.11
N THR A 84 3.96 -4.64 -37.54
CA THR A 84 5.15 -4.24 -38.30
C THR A 84 5.72 -5.51 -38.92
N ASP A 85 5.00 -6.10 -39.86
CA ASP A 85 5.55 -7.18 -40.67
C ASP A 85 6.52 -6.54 -41.69
N PRO A 86 7.85 -6.78 -41.61
CA PRO A 86 8.80 -6.27 -42.59
C PRO A 86 8.68 -6.95 -43.96
N THR A 87 7.76 -7.93 -44.14
CA THR A 87 7.73 -8.83 -45.28
C THR A 87 6.65 -8.52 -46.33
N TYR A 88 5.97 -7.36 -46.26
CA TYR A 88 5.04 -6.92 -47.32
C TYR A 88 5.52 -5.65 -48.02
N SER A 89 6.51 -5.77 -48.90
CA SER A 89 6.95 -4.64 -49.74
C SER A 89 6.88 -4.87 -51.26
N THR A 90 6.37 -5.99 -51.79
CA THR A 90 6.46 -6.20 -53.26
C THR A 90 5.32 -6.91 -53.99
N THR A 91 4.12 -7.05 -53.42
CA THR A 91 3.01 -7.64 -54.19
C THR A 91 1.95 -6.58 -54.44
N TYR A 92 1.62 -6.37 -55.73
CA TYR A 92 0.64 -5.45 -56.33
C TYR A 92 1.18 -4.11 -56.89
N THR A 93 2.10 -4.21 -57.86
CA THR A 93 2.16 -3.28 -59.01
C THR A 93 1.96 -4.09 -60.28
N TYR A 94 0.72 -4.09 -60.79
CA TYR A 94 0.36 -4.37 -62.19
C TYR A 94 -0.70 -3.36 -62.61
#